data_AF-A0A059WZC4-F1
#
_entry.id   AF-A0A059WZC4-F1
#
_cell.length_a   1.000
_cell.length_b   1.000
_cell.length_c   1.000
_cell.angle_alpha   90.00
_cell.angle_beta   90.00
_cell.angle_gamma   90.00
#
_symmetry.space_group_name_H-M   'P 1'
#
loop_
_entity.id
_entity.type
_entity.pdbx_description
1 polymer ?
#
loop_
_entity_poly.entity_id
_entity_poly.type
_entity_poly.pdbx_seq_one_letter_code
_entity_poly.pdbx_strand_id
1 'polypeptide(L)'
;MSKNTIKYPYLPKGRKIHYVSESNRFMQIAKKFAKNNSLDENMPTGSAIVYEDKVIGLGANGSDYHQKYGCERVKNNIPTGQGYELCEGCHPKNHSEPKAIKKAQDSHPEADLTRADLYLWGHWWACEPCWNSITEAGIKDVYLTADSHKFFNKTHPENIVGKQFN
;
A
#
# COMPACT_ATOMS: atom_id res chain seq x y z
N MET A 1 20.45 -9.04 20.50
CA MET A 1 19.37 -9.29 19.53
C MET A 1 19.93 -9.02 18.14
N SER A 2 20.12 -10.05 17.32
CA SER A 2 20.57 -9.88 15.93
C SER A 2 19.53 -9.03 15.20
N LYS A 3 19.89 -7.80 14.83
CA LYS A 3 19.05 -6.95 13.98
C LYS A 3 18.98 -7.62 12.61
N ASN A 4 17.96 -8.45 12.38
CA ASN A 4 17.63 -8.91 11.04
C ASN A 4 17.22 -7.68 10.23
N THR A 5 18.16 -7.11 9.47
CA THR A 5 17.91 -5.99 8.57
C THR A 5 17.00 -6.47 7.46
N ILE A 6 15.77 -5.94 7.41
CA ILE A 6 14.81 -6.22 6.34
C ILE A 6 15.36 -5.64 5.03
N LYS A 7 15.47 -6.47 3.99
CA LYS A 7 15.85 -6.04 2.63
C LYS A 7 14.58 -5.79 1.82
N TYR A 8 14.27 -4.52 1.57
CA TYR A 8 13.16 -4.15 0.71
C TYR A 8 13.54 -4.26 -0.77
N PRO A 9 12.60 -4.64 -1.65
CA PRO A 9 12.81 -4.56 -3.09
C PRO A 9 13.13 -3.14 -3.56
N TYR A 10 12.54 -2.13 -2.90
CA TYR A 10 12.82 -0.73 -3.14
C TYR A 10 12.56 0.11 -1.88
N LEU A 11 13.45 1.06 -1.61
CA LEU A 11 13.29 2.11 -0.61
C LEU A 11 14.11 3.32 -1.08
N PRO A 12 13.50 4.50 -1.31
CA PRO A 12 14.25 5.67 -1.74
C PRO A 12 15.32 6.08 -0.72
N LYS A 13 16.45 6.61 -1.20
CA LYS A 13 17.56 7.03 -0.33
C LYS A 13 17.08 8.05 0.70
N GLY A 14 17.42 7.82 1.97
CA GLY A 14 17.05 8.71 3.08
C GLY A 14 15.62 8.54 3.58
N ARG A 15 14.80 7.67 2.97
CA ARG A 15 13.48 7.30 3.51
C ARG A 15 13.62 6.19 4.53
N LYS A 16 12.68 6.17 5.48
CA LYS A 16 12.52 5.14 6.50
C LYS A 16 11.06 4.71 6.52
N ILE A 17 10.84 3.45 6.88
CA ILE A 17 9.51 2.91 7.13
C ILE A 17 9.35 2.80 8.65
N HIS A 18 8.22 3.30 9.14
CA HIS A 18 7.80 3.20 10.51
C HIS A 18 6.91 1.97 10.70
N TYR A 19 6.83 1.46 11.92
CA TYR A 19 6.05 0.28 12.24
C TYR A 19 5.13 0.55 13.42
N VAL A 20 3.89 0.08 13.29
CA VAL A 20 2.87 0.15 14.34
C VAL A 20 2.26 -1.23 14.57
N SER A 21 1.71 -1.45 15.76
CA SER A 21 0.94 -2.66 16.01
C SER A 21 -0.24 -2.74 15.03
N GLU A 22 -0.68 -3.96 14.73
CA GLU A 22 -1.91 -4.16 13.95
C GLU A 22 -3.11 -3.45 14.61
N SER A 23 -3.16 -3.42 15.94
CA SER A 23 -4.21 -2.75 16.72
C SER A 23 -4.19 -1.21 16.65
N ASN A 24 -3.20 -0.61 16.01
CA ASN A 24 -3.16 0.85 15.82
C ASN A 24 -4.44 1.32 15.11
N ARG A 25 -5.07 2.38 15.63
CA ARG A 25 -6.35 2.91 15.14
C ARG A 25 -6.35 3.20 13.63
N PHE A 26 -5.30 3.82 13.11
CA PHE A 26 -5.22 4.18 11.69
C PHE A 26 -4.91 2.97 10.81
N MET A 27 -4.08 2.04 11.30
CA MET A 27 -3.87 0.76 10.63
C MET A 27 -5.16 -0.07 10.54
N GLN A 28 -5.97 -0.09 11.61
CA GLN A 28 -7.29 -0.74 11.61
C GLN A 28 -8.26 -0.09 10.61
N ILE A 29 -8.20 1.23 10.45
CA ILE A 29 -9.00 1.93 9.43
C ILE A 29 -8.57 1.49 8.02
N ALA A 30 -7.26 1.48 7.73
CA ALA A 30 -6.73 0.99 6.45
C ALA A 30 -7.11 -0.48 6.20
N LYS A 31 -7.00 -1.35 7.22
CA LYS A 31 -7.41 -2.75 7.19
C LYS A 31 -8.89 -2.92 6.85
N LYS A 32 -9.77 -2.21 7.54
CA LYS A 32 -11.22 -2.26 7.31
C LYS A 32 -11.57 -1.74 5.92
N PHE A 33 -10.90 -0.68 5.46
CA PHE A 33 -11.12 -0.14 4.13
C PHE A 33 -10.71 -1.13 3.03
N ALA A 34 -9.55 -1.79 3.18
CA ALA A 34 -9.10 -2.86 2.29
C ALA A 34 -10.11 -4.01 2.22
N LYS A 35 -10.57 -4.52 3.38
CA LYS A 35 -11.53 -5.62 3.47
C LYS A 35 -12.82 -5.38 2.68
N ASN A 36 -13.28 -4.13 2.69
CA ASN A 36 -14.59 -3.78 2.13
C ASN A 36 -14.53 -3.23 0.69
N ASN A 37 -13.36 -2.77 0.22
CA ASN A 37 -13.27 -2.01 -1.03
C ASN A 37 -12.17 -2.49 -1.98
N SER A 38 -11.27 -3.38 -1.55
CA SER A 38 -10.28 -3.93 -2.47
C SER A 38 -10.98 -4.83 -3.50
N LEU A 39 -10.57 -4.69 -4.76
CA LEU A 39 -10.98 -5.57 -5.85
C LEU A 39 -9.90 -6.62 -6.18
N ASP A 40 -8.81 -6.65 -5.42
CA ASP A 40 -7.76 -7.67 -5.53
C ASP A 40 -8.04 -8.79 -4.52
N GLU A 41 -8.43 -9.95 -5.01
CA GLU A 41 -8.74 -11.13 -4.18
C GLU A 41 -7.49 -11.81 -3.61
N ASN A 42 -6.32 -11.61 -4.23
CA ASN A 42 -5.09 -12.28 -3.84
C ASN A 42 -4.34 -11.48 -2.78
N MET A 43 -4.21 -10.18 -2.99
CA MET A 43 -3.45 -9.29 -2.12
C MET A 43 -4.22 -8.00 -1.88
N PRO A 44 -5.34 -8.05 -1.14
CA PRO A 44 -6.09 -6.86 -0.78
C PRO A 44 -5.26 -5.94 0.11
N THR A 45 -5.10 -4.69 -0.34
CA THR A 45 -4.38 -3.63 0.36
C THR A 45 -5.25 -2.41 0.58
N GLY A 46 -4.88 -1.63 1.59
CA GLY A 46 -5.57 -0.39 1.94
C GLY A 46 -4.60 0.65 2.47
N SER A 47 -4.93 1.90 2.20
CA SER A 47 -4.15 3.07 2.59
C SER A 47 -5.03 4.06 3.33
N ALA A 48 -4.51 4.63 4.42
CA ALA A 48 -5.12 5.74 5.14
C ALA A 48 -4.11 6.89 5.28
N ILE A 49 -4.50 8.08 4.82
CA ILE A 49 -3.74 9.32 5.03
C ILE A 49 -4.32 10.03 6.25
N VAL A 50 -3.44 10.35 7.19
CA VAL A 50 -3.78 10.97 8.46
C VAL A 50 -3.12 12.34 8.54
N TYR A 51 -3.90 13.37 8.81
CA TYR A 51 -3.44 14.73 9.04
C TYR A 51 -4.13 15.24 10.32
N GLU A 52 -3.34 15.70 11.29
CA GLU A 52 -3.85 16.21 12.57
C GLU A 52 -4.83 15.25 13.28
N ASP A 53 -4.42 13.98 13.42
CA ASP A 53 -5.20 12.86 14.00
C ASP A 53 -6.52 12.51 13.24
N LYS A 54 -6.73 13.09 12.06
CA LYS A 54 -7.91 12.84 11.23
C LYS A 54 -7.54 12.12 9.95
N VAL A 55 -8.34 11.13 9.59
CA VAL A 55 -8.22 10.47 8.28
C VAL A 55 -8.82 11.37 7.22
N ILE A 56 -7.99 11.81 6.29
CA ILE A 56 -8.37 12.71 5.18
C ILE A 56 -8.40 12.00 3.83
N GLY A 57 -7.77 10.83 3.71
CA GLY A 57 -7.75 10.05 2.47
C GLY A 57 -7.80 8.55 2.74
N LEU A 58 -8.62 7.83 1.96
CA LEU A 58 -8.70 6.38 1.98
C LEU A 58 -8.60 5.84 0.56
N GLY A 59 -7.88 4.72 0.40
CA GLY A 59 -7.70 4.04 -0.87
C GLY A 59 -7.57 2.54 -0.69
N ALA A 60 -8.11 1.77 -1.64
CA ALA A 60 -7.97 0.32 -1.72
C ALA A 60 -7.51 -0.07 -3.13
N ASN A 61 -6.68 -1.11 -3.22
CA ASN A 61 -6.15 -1.54 -4.51
C ASN A 61 -7.17 -2.31 -5.36
N GLY A 62 -6.84 -2.43 -6.63
CA GLY A 62 -7.59 -3.23 -7.60
C GLY A 62 -8.42 -2.39 -8.56
N SER A 63 -8.88 -3.09 -9.60
CA SER A 63 -9.84 -2.64 -10.60
C SER A 63 -10.63 -3.85 -11.10
N ASP A 64 -11.70 -3.62 -11.85
CA ASP A 64 -12.49 -4.67 -12.51
C ASP A 64 -11.79 -5.24 -13.76
N TYR A 65 -10.64 -4.70 -14.14
CA TYR A 65 -9.93 -5.09 -15.36
C TYR A 65 -9.50 -6.56 -15.34
N HIS A 66 -8.93 -7.03 -14.22
CA HIS A 66 -8.48 -8.41 -14.12
C HIS A 66 -9.63 -9.42 -14.21
N GLN A 67 -10.81 -9.08 -13.70
CA GLN A 67 -11.99 -9.94 -13.79
C GLN A 67 -12.49 -10.04 -15.24
N LYS A 68 -12.39 -8.94 -16.01
CA LYS A 68 -12.88 -8.88 -17.39
C LYS A 68 -11.90 -9.41 -18.42
N TYR A 69 -10.60 -9.21 -18.23
CA TYR A 69 -9.58 -9.41 -19.27
C TYR A 69 -8.38 -10.29 -18.83
N GLY A 70 -8.30 -10.63 -17.54
CA GLY A 70 -7.12 -11.25 -16.96
C GLY A 70 -5.95 -10.28 -16.81
N CYS A 71 -4.77 -10.80 -16.46
CA CYS A 71 -3.57 -9.99 -16.25
C CYS A 71 -2.54 -10.20 -17.37
N GLU A 72 -2.25 -9.15 -18.15
CA GLU A 72 -1.26 -9.20 -19.24
C GLU A 72 0.15 -9.49 -18.73
N ARG A 73 0.52 -9.00 -17.54
CA ARG A 73 1.83 -9.26 -16.93
C ARG A 73 2.03 -10.74 -16.60
N VAL A 74 0.97 -11.40 -16.11
CA VAL A 74 1.00 -12.84 -15.83
C VAL A 74 1.12 -13.64 -17.13
N LYS A 75 0.34 -13.28 -18.16
CA LYS A 75 0.42 -13.92 -19.49
C LYS A 75 1.84 -13.84 -20.08
N ASN A 76 2.58 -12.76 -19.78
CA ASN A 76 3.93 -12.51 -20.27
C ASN A 76 5.05 -12.85 -19.27
N ASN A 77 4.75 -13.52 -18.14
CA ASN A 77 5.72 -13.89 -17.11
C ASN A 77 6.56 -12.73 -16.54
N ILE A 78 5.96 -11.54 -16.42
CA ILE A 78 6.63 -10.34 -15.89
C ILE A 78 6.77 -10.44 -14.36
N PRO A 79 7.96 -10.20 -13.78
CA PRO A 79 8.15 -10.22 -12.33
C PRO A 79 7.26 -9.23 -11.55
N THR A 80 6.95 -9.57 -10.30
CA THR A 80 6.25 -8.65 -9.39
C THR A 80 7.07 -7.38 -9.20
N GLY A 81 6.40 -6.22 -9.17
CA GLY A 81 7.08 -4.92 -9.08
C GLY A 81 7.48 -4.28 -10.41
N GLN A 82 7.34 -4.97 -11.55
CA GLN A 82 7.83 -4.48 -12.86
C GLN A 82 6.74 -4.47 -13.94
N GLY A 83 6.88 -3.61 -14.96
CA GLY A 83 6.03 -3.62 -16.16
C GLY A 83 4.56 -3.29 -15.91
N TYR A 84 4.28 -2.40 -14.95
CA TYR A 84 2.92 -2.07 -14.53
C TYR A 84 2.09 -1.39 -15.64
N GLU A 85 2.75 -0.66 -16.53
CA GLU A 85 2.19 -0.01 -17.71
C GLU A 85 1.60 -0.99 -18.72
N LEU A 86 2.04 -2.26 -18.70
CA LEU A 86 1.59 -3.29 -19.63
C LEU A 86 0.20 -3.85 -19.28
N CYS A 87 -0.32 -3.57 -18.09
CA CYS A 87 -1.61 -4.09 -17.65
C CYS A 87 -2.38 -3.05 -16.84
N GLU A 88 -3.51 -2.59 -17.37
CA GLU A 88 -4.40 -1.63 -16.71
C GLU A 88 -4.79 -2.09 -15.29
N GLY A 89 -5.09 -3.38 -15.11
CA GLY A 89 -5.42 -3.94 -13.78
C GLY A 89 -4.28 -3.87 -12.75
N CYS A 90 -3.04 -3.84 -13.22
CA CYS A 90 -1.85 -3.66 -12.39
C CYS A 90 -1.35 -2.21 -12.34
N HIS A 91 -1.92 -1.31 -13.14
CA HIS A 91 -1.39 0.04 -13.29
C HIS A 91 -1.31 0.75 -11.93
N PRO A 92 -0.25 1.52 -11.61
CA PRO A 92 -0.06 2.03 -10.25
C PRO A 92 -1.20 2.94 -9.77
N LYS A 93 -1.88 3.63 -10.68
CA LYS A 93 -3.12 4.39 -10.39
C LYS A 93 -4.21 3.57 -9.69
N ASN A 94 -4.20 2.25 -9.86
CA ASN A 94 -5.14 1.32 -9.25
C ASN A 94 -4.67 0.80 -7.88
N HIS A 95 -3.47 1.19 -7.42
CA HIS A 95 -2.97 0.88 -6.09
C HIS A 95 -3.63 1.77 -5.02
N SER A 96 -3.57 1.32 -3.76
CA SER A 96 -4.21 2.01 -2.64
C SER A 96 -3.57 3.37 -2.33
N GLU A 97 -2.25 3.50 -2.48
CA GLU A 97 -1.47 4.68 -2.12
C GLU A 97 -1.86 5.91 -2.97
N PRO A 98 -1.77 5.89 -4.32
CA PRO A 98 -2.16 7.05 -5.12
C PRO A 98 -3.66 7.36 -5.04
N LYS A 99 -4.52 6.35 -4.84
CA LYS A 99 -5.96 6.58 -4.61
C LYS A 99 -6.22 7.34 -3.31
N ALA A 100 -5.55 6.95 -2.22
CA ALA A 100 -5.67 7.64 -0.94
C ALA A 100 -5.14 9.08 -1.02
N ILE A 101 -3.99 9.29 -1.68
CA ILE A 101 -3.41 10.62 -1.93
C ILE A 101 -4.38 11.50 -2.70
N LYS A 102 -4.89 11.01 -3.82
CA LYS A 102 -5.88 11.75 -4.61
C LYS A 102 -7.12 12.08 -3.78
N LYS A 103 -7.64 11.12 -3.01
CA LYS A 103 -8.82 11.34 -2.17
C LYS A 103 -8.60 12.44 -1.14
N ALA A 104 -7.41 12.49 -0.52
CA ALA A 104 -7.03 13.54 0.41
C ALA A 104 -6.94 14.91 -0.28
N GLN A 105 -6.25 15.00 -1.42
CA GLN A 105 -6.12 16.24 -2.18
C GLN A 105 -7.46 16.79 -2.66
N ASP A 106 -8.35 15.91 -3.14
CA ASP A 106 -9.67 16.32 -3.66
C ASP A 106 -10.63 16.73 -2.54
N SER A 107 -10.59 16.05 -1.38
CA SER A 107 -11.57 16.26 -0.30
C SER A 107 -11.11 17.27 0.76
N HIS A 108 -9.80 17.49 0.87
CA HIS A 108 -9.13 18.35 1.84
C HIS A 108 -7.99 19.13 1.17
N PRO A 109 -8.28 19.98 0.16
CA PRO A 109 -7.26 20.73 -0.58
C PRO A 109 -6.44 21.67 0.30
N GLU A 110 -6.95 22.04 1.48
CA GLU A 110 -6.27 22.86 2.49
C GLU A 110 -5.26 22.09 3.35
N ALA A 111 -5.28 20.74 3.32
CA ALA A 111 -4.40 19.93 4.16
C ALA A 111 -2.96 19.94 3.64
N ASP A 112 -2.02 20.28 4.52
CA ASP A 112 -0.60 20.18 4.22
C ASP A 112 -0.12 18.73 4.35
N LEU A 113 -0.11 18.02 3.22
CA LEU A 113 0.33 16.62 3.16
C LEU A 113 1.80 16.42 3.54
N THR A 114 2.63 17.47 3.62
CA THR A 114 4.00 17.35 4.12
C THR A 114 4.09 17.06 5.61
N ARG A 115 2.97 17.29 6.32
CA ARG A 115 2.76 16.99 7.75
C ARG A 115 1.82 15.79 7.96
N ALA A 116 1.44 15.08 6.89
CA ALA A 116 0.58 13.92 6.96
C ALA A 116 1.37 12.61 7.07
N ASP A 117 0.74 11.62 7.69
CA ASP A 117 1.20 10.25 7.82
C ASP A 117 0.44 9.34 6.85
N LEU A 118 1.10 8.32 6.31
CA LEU A 118 0.48 7.29 5.47
C LEU A 118 0.56 5.91 6.13
N TYR A 119 -0.58 5.26 6.35
CA TYR A 119 -0.69 3.92 6.93
C TYR A 119 -1.08 2.92 5.84
N LEU A 120 -0.33 1.80 5.73
CA LEU A 120 -0.51 0.81 4.67
C LEU A 120 -0.79 -0.59 5.23
N TRP A 121 -2.02 -1.06 5.04
CA TRP A 121 -2.42 -2.44 5.34
C TRP A 121 -2.20 -3.34 4.14
N GLY A 122 -1.73 -4.57 4.37
CA GLY A 122 -1.46 -5.53 3.29
C GLY A 122 -0.11 -5.31 2.60
N HIS A 123 0.70 -4.38 3.10
CA HIS A 123 2.01 -4.03 2.56
C HIS A 123 3.13 -4.43 3.52
N TRP A 124 4.24 -4.93 2.96
CA TRP A 124 5.52 -5.03 3.66
C TRP A 124 6.60 -4.11 3.09
N TRP A 125 6.26 -3.41 2.01
CA TRP A 125 6.97 -2.30 1.36
C TRP A 125 5.98 -1.60 0.40
N ALA A 126 6.34 -0.42 -0.10
CA ALA A 126 5.63 0.25 -1.19
C ALA A 126 6.47 0.17 -2.47
N CYS A 127 5.83 -0.04 -3.63
CA CYS A 127 6.58 -0.10 -4.89
C CYS A 127 7.15 1.26 -5.29
N GLU A 128 8.13 1.26 -6.20
CA GLU A 128 8.76 2.50 -6.67
C GLU A 128 7.75 3.55 -7.18
N PRO A 129 6.78 3.20 -8.05
CA PRO A 129 5.73 4.15 -8.45
C PRO A 129 4.93 4.73 -7.27
N CYS A 130 4.61 3.91 -6.26
CA CYS A 130 3.89 4.39 -5.07
C CYS A 130 4.77 5.30 -4.22
N TRP A 131 6.06 5.00 -4.05
CA TRP A 131 7.01 5.90 -3.40
C TRP A 131 7.16 7.23 -4.13
N ASN A 132 7.14 7.22 -5.47
CA ASN A 132 7.16 8.45 -6.27
C ASN A 132 5.91 9.29 -5.97
N SER A 133 4.72 8.70 -6.00
CA SER A 133 3.48 9.40 -5.64
C SER A 133 3.49 9.94 -4.20
N ILE A 134 3.98 9.14 -3.23
CA ILE A 134 4.13 9.56 -1.83
C ILE A 134 5.08 10.76 -1.71
N THR A 135 6.20 10.72 -2.44
CA THR A 135 7.22 11.77 -2.40
C THR A 135 6.73 13.05 -3.09
N GLU A 136 6.07 12.93 -4.24
CA GLU A 136 5.46 14.05 -4.97
C GLU A 136 4.37 14.74 -4.15
N ALA A 137 3.57 13.98 -3.39
CA ALA A 137 2.59 14.51 -2.45
C ALA A 137 3.22 15.17 -1.21
N GLY A 138 4.53 15.05 -1.02
CA GLY A 138 5.25 15.62 0.12
C GLY A 138 5.19 14.81 1.42
N ILE A 139 4.43 13.70 1.44
CA ILE A 139 4.27 12.83 2.62
C ILE A 139 5.63 12.24 3.01
N LYS A 140 6.00 12.32 4.29
CA LYS A 140 7.31 11.87 4.80
C LYS A 140 7.23 10.54 5.53
N ASP A 141 6.25 10.38 6.42
CA ASP A 141 6.18 9.23 7.29
C ASP A 141 5.21 8.18 6.76
N VAL A 142 5.74 6.96 6.55
CA VAL A 142 5.00 5.80 6.05
C VAL A 142 5.05 4.71 7.10
N TYR A 143 3.89 4.20 7.48
CA TYR A 143 3.69 3.24 8.55
C TYR A 143 3.18 1.91 7.99
N LEU A 144 3.89 0.83 8.31
CA LEU A 144 3.46 -0.54 8.07
C LEU A 144 3.04 -1.23 9.36
N THR A 145 2.31 -2.32 9.22
CA THR A 145 2.09 -3.24 10.35
C THR A 145 3.43 -3.83 10.80
N ALA A 146 3.65 -3.91 12.11
CA ALA A 146 4.77 -4.64 12.69
C ALA A 146 4.82 -6.06 12.13
N ASP A 147 6.02 -6.57 11.87
CA ASP A 147 6.23 -7.88 11.22
C ASP A 147 5.57 -8.04 9.84
N SER A 148 5.16 -6.96 9.18
CA SER A 148 4.57 -7.02 7.83
C SER A 148 5.41 -7.79 6.81
N HIS A 149 6.75 -7.71 6.88
CA HIS A 149 7.67 -8.49 6.04
C HIS A 149 7.53 -10.02 6.19
N LYS A 150 6.93 -10.50 7.28
CA LYS A 150 6.55 -11.90 7.45
C LYS A 150 5.15 -12.14 6.89
N PHE A 151 4.21 -11.27 7.25
CA PHE A 151 2.78 -11.46 6.98
C PHE A 151 2.37 -11.22 5.53
N PHE A 152 2.98 -10.25 4.84
CA PHE A 152 2.57 -9.83 3.50
C PHE A 152 3.62 -10.14 2.42
N ASN A 153 4.76 -10.74 2.79
CA ASN A 153 5.70 -11.26 1.82
C ASN A 153 5.31 -12.68 1.42
N LYS A 154 4.87 -12.86 0.16
CA LYS A 154 4.44 -14.17 -0.38
C LYS A 154 5.49 -15.28 -0.29
N THR A 155 6.78 -14.93 -0.19
CA THR A 155 7.86 -15.92 -0.07
C THR A 155 8.18 -16.31 1.37
N HIS A 156 7.63 -15.60 2.35
CA HIS A 156 7.88 -15.88 3.76
C HIS A 156 6.96 -17.01 4.25
N PRO A 157 7.46 -18.00 5.02
CA PRO A 157 6.65 -19.14 5.46
C PRO A 157 5.47 -18.75 6.38
N GLU A 158 5.60 -17.65 7.12
CA GLU A 158 4.58 -17.13 8.04
C GLU A 158 3.57 -16.17 7.37
N ASN A 159 3.53 -16.11 6.03
CA ASN A 159 2.65 -15.14 5.37
C ASN A 159 1.17 -15.50 5.50
N ILE A 160 0.32 -14.48 5.49
CA ILE A 160 -1.13 -14.57 5.61
C ILE A 160 -1.83 -14.11 4.32
N VAL A 161 -1.10 -14.04 3.20
CA VAL A 161 -1.66 -13.60 1.92
C VAL A 161 -2.75 -14.57 1.46
N GLY A 162 -3.91 -14.03 1.07
CA GLY A 162 -5.14 -14.78 0.79
C GLY A 162 -5.96 -15.16 2.05
N LYS A 163 -5.46 -14.83 3.25
CA LYS A 163 -6.10 -15.12 4.55
C LYS A 163 -6.08 -13.90 5.48
N GLN A 164 -5.83 -12.71 4.95
CA GLN A 164 -5.56 -11.48 5.73
C GLN A 164 -6.75 -11.03 6.60
N PHE A 165 -7.96 -11.54 6.33
CA PHE A 165 -9.20 -11.13 6.99
C PHE A 165 -9.98 -12.27 7.65
N ASN A 166 -9.38 -13.46 7.68
CA ASN A 166 -9.94 -14.65 8.30
C ASN A 166 -9.64 -14.69 9.81
#